data_AF-A0A538S419-F1
#
_entry.id   AF-A0A538S419-F1
#
_cell.length_a   1.000
_cell.length_b   1.000
_cell.length_c   1.000
_cell.angle_alpha   90.00
_cell.angle_beta   90.00
_cell.angle_gamma   90.00
#
_symmetry.space_group_name_H-M   'P 1'
#
loop_
_entity.id
_entity.type
_entity.pdbx_description
1 polymer ?
#
loop_
_entity_poly.entity_id
_entity_poly.type
_entity_poly.pdbx_seq_one_letter_code
_entity_poly.pdbx_strand_id
1 'polypeptide(L)' 'MTSVVTADLDLIEELRLRRWARENYVPRGQRQKTWHPIVHEEMRKKDVEATDSETTSAHYAWLKS' A
#
# COMPACT_ATOMS: atom_id res chain seq x y z
N MET A 1 -8.89 18.99 4.06
CA MET A 1 -7.90 19.60 3.14
C MET A 1 -7.02 18.49 2.59
N THR A 2 -7.44 17.91 1.47
CA THR A 2 -6.82 16.71 0.88
C THR A 2 -5.99 17.11 -0.33
N SER A 3 -4.66 17.12 -0.13
CA SER A 3 -3.62 16.84 -1.11
C SER A 3 -3.92 17.25 -2.56
N VAL A 4 -3.80 18.54 -2.88
CA VAL A 4 -3.81 19.06 -4.26
C VAL A 4 -2.41 18.95 -4.92
N VAL A 5 -1.40 18.39 -4.22
CA VAL A 5 -0.01 18.39 -4.69
C VAL A 5 0.31 17.24 -5.67
N THR A 6 -0.65 16.39 -6.03
CA THR A 6 -0.46 15.35 -7.08
C THR A 6 -0.89 15.82 -8.48
N ALA A 7 -1.14 17.11 -8.68
CA ALA A 7 -1.81 17.63 -9.87
C ALA A 7 -0.97 17.59 -11.17
N ASP A 8 0.30 17.16 -11.12
CA ASP A 8 1.16 17.09 -12.33
C ASP A 8 2.15 15.90 -12.29
N LEU A 9 1.68 14.73 -11.82
CA LEU A 9 2.39 13.48 -12.04
C LEU A 9 1.80 12.79 -13.27
N ASP A 10 2.63 12.50 -14.26
CA ASP A 10 2.26 11.61 -15.35
C ASP A 10 1.79 10.27 -14.74
N LEU A 11 0.61 9.81 -15.17
CA LEU A 11 0.01 8.55 -14.73
C LEU A 11 1.00 7.39 -14.84
N ILE A 12 1.88 7.41 -15.85
CA ILE A 12 2.93 6.39 -16.03
C ILE A 12 3.92 6.40 -14.86
N GLU A 13 4.33 7.57 -14.38
CA GLU A 13 5.25 7.70 -13.25
C GLU A 13 4.60 7.27 -11.94
N GLU A 14 3.35 7.65 -11.71
CA GLU A 14 2.59 7.18 -10.56
C GLU A 14 2.47 5.65 -10.55
N LEU A 15 2.12 5.04 -11.69
CA LEU A 15 2.02 3.57 -11.79
C LEU A 15 3.37 2.88 -11.54
N ARG A 16 4.47 3.44 -12.03
CA ARG A 16 5.82 2.94 -11.74
C ARG A 16 6.14 2.99 -10.25
N LEU A 17 5.85 4.10 -9.58
CA LEU A 17 6.05 4.26 -8.15
C LEU A 17 5.20 3.29 -7.34
N ARG A 18 3.92 3.12 -7.69
CA ARG A 18 3.03 2.15 -7.04
C ARG A 18 3.54 0.72 -7.21
N ARG A 19 3.97 0.36 -8.42
CA ARG A 19 4.56 -0.97 -8.69
C ARG A 19 5.81 -1.19 -7.83
N TRP A 20 6.74 -0.24 -7.85
CA TRP A 20 7.97 -0.31 -7.06
C TRP A 20 7.66 -0.47 -5.57
N ALA A 21 6.69 0.28 -5.03
CA ALA A 21 6.29 0.20 -3.63
C ALA A 21 5.71 -1.18 -3.26
N ARG A 22 4.95 -1.82 -4.16
CA ARG A 22 4.44 -3.18 -3.93
C ARG A 22 5.56 -4.22 -3.94
N GLU A 23 6.50 -4.10 -4.87
CA GLU A 23 7.68 -5.00 -5.01
C GLU A 23 8.68 -4.83 -3.85
N ASN A 24 8.85 -3.61 -3.34
CA ASN A 24 9.83 -3.25 -2.29
C ASN A 24 9.16 -2.90 -0.96
N TYR A 25 8.03 -3.53 -0.68
CA TYR A 25 7.25 -3.25 0.52
C TYR A 25 8.08 -3.45 1.80
N VAL A 26 8.00 -2.48 2.72
CA VAL A 26 8.55 -2.60 4.07
C VAL A 26 7.55 -2.12 5.14
N PRO A 27 7.61 -2.67 6.37
CA PRO A 27 6.80 -2.21 7.50
C PRO A 27 7.07 -0.74 7.86
N ARG A 28 6.10 -0.09 8.53
CA ARG A 28 6.13 1.36 8.84
C ARG A 28 7.44 1.84 9.48
N GLY A 29 8.05 1.05 10.37
CA GLY A 29 9.30 1.43 11.05
C GLY A 29 10.55 1.48 10.16
N GLN A 30 10.50 0.85 8.98
CA GLN A 30 11.62 0.78 8.04
C GLN A 30 11.46 1.72 6.84
N ARG A 31 10.33 2.45 6.76
CA ARG A 31 10.08 3.38 5.64
C ARG A 31 10.91 4.63 5.80
N GLN A 32 11.65 4.99 4.75
CA GLN A 32 12.37 6.26 4.73
C GLN A 32 11.38 7.41 4.50
N LYS A 33 11.45 8.47 5.31
CA LYS A 33 10.56 9.64 5.21
C LYS A 33 10.77 10.45 3.93
N THR A 34 11.87 10.21 3.23
CA THR A 34 12.27 10.85 1.97
C THR A 34 11.61 10.21 0.76
N TRP A 35 10.94 9.06 0.91
CA TRP A 35 10.26 8.41 -0.20
C TRP A 35 9.03 9.20 -0.65
N HIS A 36 8.67 8.97 -1.92
CA HIS A 36 7.55 9.67 -2.52
C HIS A 36 6.23 9.38 -1.77
N PRO A 37 5.32 10.36 -1.61
CA PRO A 37 4.03 10.15 -0.94
C PRO A 37 3.21 8.98 -1.51
N ILE A 38 3.26 8.77 -2.83
CA ILE A 38 2.59 7.63 -3.50
C ILE A 38 3.13 6.28 -3.00
N VAL A 39 4.44 6.18 -2.76
CA VAL A 39 5.05 4.96 -2.21
C VAL A 39 4.51 4.71 -0.79
N HIS A 40 4.48 5.75 0.04
CA HIS A 40 3.95 5.65 1.40
C HIS A 40 2.47 5.23 1.41
N GLU A 41 1.66 5.83 0.53
CA GLU A 41 0.25 5.49 0.39
C GLU A 41 0.05 4.05 -0.09
N GLU A 42 0.82 3.59 -1.07
CA GLU A 42 0.70 2.23 -1.59
C GLU A 42 1.13 1.18 -0.56
N MET A 43 2.21 1.44 0.20
CA MET A 43 2.59 0.56 1.30
C MET A 43 1.54 0.56 2.43
N ARG A 44 0.89 1.70 2.70
CA ARG A 44 -0.22 1.76 3.66
C ARG A 44 -1.43 0.95 3.20
N LYS A 45 -1.75 0.97 1.90
CA LYS A 45 -2.80 0.09 1.35
C LYS A 45 -2.45 -1.38 1.54
N LYS A 46 -1.20 -1.76 1.24
CA LYS A 46 -0.72 -3.13 1.45
C LYS A 46 -0.73 -3.55 2.93
N ASP A 47 -0.49 -2.64 3.87
CA ASP A 47 -0.64 -2.89 5.32
C ASP A 47 -2.07 -3.35 5.65
N VAL A 48 -3.08 -2.68 5.09
CA VAL A 48 -4.51 -2.96 5.32
C VAL A 48 -4.95 -4.23 4.59
N GLU A 49 -4.49 -4.44 3.36
CA GLU A 49 -4.76 -5.67 2.60
C GLU A 49 -4.28 -6.92 3.37
N ALA A 50 -3.12 -6.84 4.03
CA ALA A 50 -2.60 -7.94 4.84
C ALA A 50 -3.53 -8.28 6.02
N THR A 51 -4.00 -7.28 6.75
CA THR A 51 -4.92 -7.49 7.89
C THR A 51 -6.29 -8.02 7.47
N ASP A 52 -6.77 -7.60 6.29
CA ASP A 52 -8.05 -8.04 5.76
C ASP A 52 -7.98 -9.46 5.18
N SER A 53 -6.81 -9.85 4.64
CA SER A 53 -6.56 -11.19 4.11
C SER A 53 -6.51 -12.27 5.21
N GLU A 54 -5.98 -11.95 6.39
CA GLU A 54 -6.01 -12.84 7.56
C GLU A 54 -7.45 -13.05 8.05
N THR A 55 -8.26 -11.99 8.04
CA THR A 55 -9.67 -12.04 8.46
C THR A 55 -10.52 -12.89 7.52
N THR A 56 -10.29 -12.75 6.21
CA THR A 56 -11.01 -13.52 5.18
C THR A 56 -10.62 -15.01 5.24
N SER A 57 -9.33 -15.31 5.39
CA SER A 57 -8.85 -16.69 5.54
C SER A 57 -9.39 -17.38 6.79
N ALA A 58 -9.42 -16.67 7.92
CA ALA A 58 -9.99 -17.18 9.18
C ALA A 58 -11.50 -17.46 9.09
N HIS A 59 -12.25 -16.62 8.35
CA HIS A 59 -13.69 -16.81 8.14
C HIS A 59 -13.99 -18.10 7.36
N TYR A 60 -13.20 -18.39 6.31
CA TYR A 60 -13.36 -19.64 5.55
C TYR A 60 -12.91 -20.89 6.33
N ALA A 61 -12.00 -20.75 7.30
CA ALA A 61 -11.52 -21.86 8.13
C ALA A 61 -12.57 -22.35 9.14
N TRP A 62 -13.39 -21.46 9.71
CA TRP A 62 -14.46 -21.81 10.65
C TRP A 62 -15.68 -22.48 10.00
N LEU A 63 -15.90 -22.25 8.69
CA LEU A 63 -17.06 -22.79 7.97
C LEU A 63 -16.88 -24.26 7.55
N LYS A 64 -15.68 -24.83 7.70
CA LYS A 64 -15.34 -26.21 7.30
C LYS A 64 -15.06 -27.16 8.47
N SER A 65 -15.22 -26.72 9.72
CA SER A 65 -15.04 -27.54 10.92
C SER A 65 -16.36 -27.80 11.62
#